data_AF-A0A172TV61-F1
#
_entry.id   AF-A0A172TV61-F1
#
_cell.length_a   1.000
_cell.length_b   1.000
_cell.length_c   1.000
_cell.angle_alpha   90.00
_cell.angle_beta   90.00
_cell.angle_gamma   90.00
#
_symmetry.space_group_name_H-M   'P 1'
#
loop_
_entity.id
_entity.type
_entity.pdbx_description
1 polymer ?
#
loop_
_entity_poly.entity_id
_entity_poly.type
_entity_poly.pdbx_seq_one_letter_code
_entity_poly.pdbx_strand_id
1 'polypeptide(L)'
;MEGLKANAQDLKTHVGDYVNTYIQLTKAKVTQNASTAASGVAIGVTALVFSLFFMIFLFCGIALWLGSLLESRAGGFFIVAGFFLLILILLFALRKKVIVPMIRNMIISKVYE
;
A
#
# COMPACT_ATOMS: atom_id res chain seq x y z
N MET A 1 -11.15 -62.26 -12.99
CA MET A 1 -9.91 -61.62 -12.46
C MET A 1 -9.45 -60.42 -13.29
N GLU A 2 -9.79 -60.32 -14.59
CA GLU A 2 -9.32 -59.24 -15.49
C GLU A 2 -10.04 -57.89 -15.27
N GLY A 3 -11.34 -57.90 -14.97
CA GLY A 3 -12.10 -56.67 -14.72
C GLY A 3 -11.63 -55.85 -13.51
N LEU A 4 -11.04 -56.49 -12.49
CA LEU A 4 -10.56 -55.79 -11.29
C LEU A 4 -9.29 -54.97 -11.57
N LYS A 5 -8.41 -55.46 -12.45
CA LYS A 5 -7.19 -54.75 -12.85
C LYS A 5 -7.49 -53.55 -13.77
N ALA A 6 -8.48 -53.67 -14.65
CA ALA A 6 -8.89 -52.58 -15.54
C ALA A 6 -9.42 -51.37 -14.75
N ASN A 7 -10.33 -51.59 -13.79
CA ASN A 7 -10.87 -50.52 -12.94
C ASN A 7 -9.81 -49.89 -12.03
N ALA A 8 -8.85 -50.68 -11.52
CA ALA A 8 -7.75 -50.17 -10.70
C ALA A 8 -6.75 -49.32 -11.51
N GLN A 9 -6.56 -49.62 -12.79
CA GLN A 9 -5.75 -48.80 -13.70
C GLN A 9 -6.47 -47.51 -14.07
N ASP A 10 -7.78 -47.56 -14.31
CA ASP A 10 -8.60 -46.40 -14.66
C ASP A 10 -8.68 -45.37 -13.53
N LEU A 11 -8.81 -45.84 -12.27
CA LEU A 11 -8.73 -44.98 -11.08
C LEU A 11 -7.35 -44.33 -10.90
N LYS A 12 -6.27 -45.06 -11.18
CA LYS A 12 -4.91 -44.50 -11.07
C LYS A 12 -4.68 -43.37 -12.06
N THR A 13 -5.17 -43.53 -13.29
CA THR A 13 -5.08 -42.53 -14.34
C THR A 13 -5.89 -41.29 -13.99
N HIS A 14 -7.15 -41.46 -13.56
CA HIS A 14 -7.99 -40.35 -13.14
C HIS A 14 -7.37 -39.58 -11.96
N VAL A 15 -6.89 -40.27 -10.92
CA VAL A 15 -6.24 -39.61 -9.76
C VAL A 15 -4.97 -38.86 -10.18
N GLY A 16 -4.19 -39.41 -11.12
CA GLY A 16 -3.03 -38.72 -11.70
C GLY A 16 -3.40 -37.43 -12.43
N ASP A 17 -4.46 -37.46 -13.22
CA ASP A 17 -4.97 -36.28 -13.94
C ASP A 17 -5.54 -35.23 -12.99
N TYR A 18 -6.28 -35.62 -11.94
CA TYR A 18 -6.74 -34.69 -10.91
C TYR A 18 -5.56 -34.00 -10.22
N VAL A 19 -4.55 -34.76 -9.77
CA VAL A 19 -3.35 -34.19 -9.13
C VAL A 19 -2.62 -33.24 -10.09
N ASN A 20 -2.52 -33.60 -11.37
CA ASN A 20 -1.90 -32.75 -12.37
C ASN A 20 -2.69 -31.46 -12.61
N THR A 21 -4.03 -31.52 -12.67
CA THR A 21 -4.91 -30.36 -12.77
C THR A 21 -4.81 -29.46 -11.53
N TYR A 22 -4.75 -30.03 -10.32
CA TYR A 22 -4.54 -29.27 -9.08
C TYR A 22 -3.17 -28.59 -9.04
N ILE A 23 -2.11 -29.24 -9.52
CA ILE A 23 -0.77 -28.65 -9.63
C ILE A 23 -0.75 -27.52 -10.67
N GLN A 24 -1.41 -27.70 -11.81
CA GLN A 24 -1.53 -26.66 -12.83
C GLN A 24 -2.36 -25.47 -12.34
N LEU A 25 -3.47 -25.70 -11.65
CA LEU A 25 -4.28 -24.66 -11.01
C LEU A 25 -3.50 -23.91 -9.93
N THR A 26 -2.72 -24.63 -9.12
CA THR A 26 -1.88 -24.01 -8.07
C THR A 26 -0.78 -23.17 -8.69
N LYS A 27 -0.06 -23.67 -9.72
CA LYS A 27 0.95 -22.89 -10.43
C LYS A 27 0.35 -21.66 -11.13
N ALA A 28 -0.80 -21.82 -11.79
CA ALA A 28 -1.48 -20.71 -12.45
C ALA A 28 -1.92 -19.64 -11.43
N LYS A 29 -2.49 -20.07 -10.28
CA LYS A 29 -2.93 -19.17 -9.22
C LYS A 29 -1.78 -18.50 -8.47
N VAL A 30 -0.67 -19.21 -8.28
CA VAL A 30 0.56 -18.66 -7.69
C VAL A 30 1.21 -17.64 -8.62
N THR A 31 1.32 -17.94 -9.92
CA THR A 31 1.83 -16.99 -10.91
C THR A 31 0.92 -15.78 -11.04
N GLN A 32 -0.39 -15.98 -11.08
CA GLN A 32 -1.35 -14.89 -11.20
C GLN A 32 -1.40 -14.02 -9.94
N ASN A 33 -1.40 -14.62 -8.74
CA ASN A 33 -1.33 -13.85 -7.49
C ASN A 33 0.03 -13.17 -7.29
N ALA A 34 1.14 -13.82 -7.66
CA ALA A 34 2.46 -13.20 -7.60
C ALA A 34 2.57 -12.04 -8.58
N SER A 35 2.02 -12.18 -9.79
CA SER A 35 2.01 -11.13 -10.80
C SER A 35 1.09 -9.97 -10.38
N THR A 36 -0.14 -10.24 -9.91
CA THR A 36 -1.07 -9.19 -9.43
C THR A 36 -0.58 -8.52 -8.15
N ALA A 37 0.04 -9.25 -7.21
CA ALA A 37 0.62 -8.67 -6.01
C ALA A 37 1.88 -7.83 -6.33
N ALA A 38 2.76 -8.33 -7.20
CA ALA A 38 3.92 -7.57 -7.65
C ALA A 38 3.51 -6.32 -8.42
N SER A 39 2.51 -6.41 -9.30
CA SER A 39 1.95 -5.26 -10.02
C SER A 39 1.27 -4.27 -9.07
N GLY A 40 0.49 -4.76 -8.10
CA GLY A 40 -0.18 -3.91 -7.11
C GLY A 40 0.80 -3.17 -6.20
N VAL A 41 1.86 -3.85 -5.74
CA VAL A 41 2.95 -3.23 -4.97
C VAL A 41 3.75 -2.26 -5.84
N ALA A 42 4.08 -2.61 -7.08
CA ALA A 42 4.80 -1.72 -7.98
C ALA A 42 3.99 -0.45 -8.29
N ILE A 43 2.69 -0.57 -8.55
CA ILE A 43 1.78 0.56 -8.75
C ILE A 43 1.67 1.38 -7.46
N GLY A 44 1.51 0.73 -6.30
CA GLY A 44 1.43 1.42 -5.01
C GLY A 44 2.70 2.18 -4.66
N VAL A 45 3.87 1.58 -4.86
CA VAL A 45 5.18 2.22 -4.64
C VAL A 45 5.37 3.37 -5.63
N THR A 46 5.04 3.17 -6.91
CA THR A 46 5.14 4.21 -7.93
C THR A 46 4.22 5.38 -7.60
N ALA A 47 2.96 5.10 -7.22
CA ALA A 47 1.99 6.12 -6.81
C ALA A 47 2.44 6.86 -5.55
N LEU A 48 3.01 6.17 -4.55
CA LEU A 48 3.56 6.80 -3.35
C LEU A 48 4.73 7.72 -3.68
N VAL A 49 5.67 7.27 -4.52
CA VAL A 49 6.81 8.08 -4.94
C VAL A 49 6.33 9.31 -5.70
N PHE A 50 5.47 9.13 -6.72
CA PHE A 50 4.90 10.25 -7.47
C PHE A 50 4.12 11.22 -6.59
N SER A 51 3.33 10.71 -5.65
CA SER A 51 2.61 11.54 -4.68
C SER A 51 3.56 12.34 -3.81
N LEU A 52 4.68 11.76 -3.36
CA LEU A 52 5.68 12.45 -2.56
C LEU A 52 6.33 13.59 -3.34
N PHE A 53 6.75 13.31 -4.58
CA PHE A 53 7.30 14.32 -5.48
C PHE A 53 6.32 15.46 -5.74
N PHE A 54 5.06 15.12 -6.07
CA PHE A 54 4.01 16.10 -6.28
C PHE A 54 3.81 17.01 -5.07
N MET A 55 3.78 16.43 -3.87
CA MET A 55 3.64 17.19 -2.61
C MET A 55 4.79 18.17 -2.39
N ILE A 56 6.04 17.74 -2.62
CA ILE A 56 7.23 18.60 -2.49
C ILE A 56 7.16 19.77 -3.49
N PHE A 57 6.83 19.48 -4.75
CA PHE A 57 6.69 20.52 -5.77
C PHE A 57 5.57 21.50 -5.42
N LEU A 58 4.45 21.03 -4.87
CA LEU A 58 3.36 21.87 -4.43
C LEU A 58 3.79 22.81 -3.29
N PHE A 59 4.49 22.31 -2.27
CA PHE A 59 5.04 23.15 -1.21
C PHE A 59 6.10 24.14 -1.70
N CYS A 60 7.01 23.72 -2.59
CA CYS A 60 7.98 24.61 -3.22
C CYS A 60 7.30 25.69 -4.06
N GLY A 61 6.25 25.35 -4.81
CA GLY A 61 5.46 26.30 -5.59
C GLY A 61 4.79 27.35 -4.71
N ILE A 62 4.16 26.92 -3.61
CA ILE A 62 3.56 27.82 -2.61
C ILE A 62 4.65 28.72 -2.00
N ALA A 63 5.80 28.16 -1.61
CA ALA A 63 6.89 28.93 -1.02
C ALA A 63 7.43 30.00 -1.98
N LEU A 64 7.59 29.67 -3.26
CA LEU A 64 8.05 30.62 -4.28
C LEU A 64 7.00 31.68 -4.60
N TRP A 65 5.73 31.30 -4.68
CA TRP A 65 4.63 32.24 -4.92
C TRP A 65 4.49 33.23 -3.75
N LEU A 66 4.50 32.74 -2.52
CA LEU A 66 4.46 33.57 -1.32
C LEU A 66 5.73 34.42 -1.19
N GLY A 67 6.89 33.88 -1.57
CA GLY A 67 8.16 34.61 -1.63
C GLY A 67 8.17 35.73 -2.67
N SER A 68 7.49 35.54 -3.82
CA SER A 68 7.32 36.61 -4.81
C SER A 68 6.38 37.71 -4.33
N LEU A 69 5.35 37.37 -3.54
CA LEU A 69 4.43 38.35 -2.96
C LEU A 69 5.11 39.22 -1.88
N LEU A 70 6.09 38.65 -1.17
CA LEU A 70 6.88 39.33 -0.14
C LEU A 70 8.13 40.06 -0.70
N GLU A 71 8.32 40.11 -2.04
CA GLU A 71 9.55 40.59 -2.72
C GLU A 71 10.86 39.93 -2.23
N SER A 72 10.77 38.87 -1.43
CA SER A 72 11.90 38.19 -0.81
C SER A 72 11.67 36.70 -0.81
N ARG A 73 12.52 35.99 -1.56
CA ARG A 73 12.52 34.51 -1.63
C ARG A 73 12.65 33.88 -0.24
N ALA A 74 13.40 34.52 0.67
CA ALA A 74 13.57 34.04 2.04
C ALA A 74 12.25 34.14 2.85
N GLY A 75 11.43 35.16 2.61
CA GLY A 75 10.15 35.35 3.31
C GLY A 75 9.14 34.25 3.01
N GLY A 76 9.09 33.78 1.75
CA GLY A 76 8.22 32.68 1.34
C GLY A 76 8.54 31.36 2.06
N PHE A 77 9.81 31.01 2.16
CA PHE A 77 10.25 29.85 2.95
C PHE A 77 9.99 30.02 4.44
N PHE A 78 10.16 31.23 4.98
CA PHE A 78 9.95 31.50 6.41
C PHE A 78 8.48 31.36 6.82
N ILE A 79 7.54 31.80 5.97
CA ILE A 79 6.11 31.61 6.22
C ILE A 79 5.73 30.13 6.15
N VAL A 80 6.22 29.39 5.15
CA VAL A 80 5.97 27.94 5.05
C VAL A 80 6.55 27.20 6.26
N ALA A 81 7.77 27.57 6.70
CA ALA A 81 8.36 27.03 7.92
C ALA A 81 7.52 27.37 9.17
N GLY A 82 7.05 28.62 9.30
CA GLY A 82 6.16 29.04 10.37
C GLY A 82 4.82 28.31 10.37
N PHE A 83 4.25 28.04 9.19
CA PHE A 83 3.03 27.26 9.04
C PHE A 83 3.23 25.80 9.48
N PHE A 84 4.33 25.17 9.08
CA PHE A 84 4.70 23.83 9.56
C PHE A 84 4.95 23.81 11.07
N LEU A 85 5.56 24.86 11.63
CA LEU A 85 5.78 24.99 13.06
C LEU A 85 4.44 25.13 13.81
N LEU A 86 3.50 25.93 13.29
CA LEU A 86 2.14 26.03 13.84
C LEU A 86 1.41 24.70 13.81
N ILE A 87 1.48 23.95 12.70
CA ILE A 87 0.91 22.59 12.62
C ILE A 87 1.57 21.68 13.65
N LEU A 88 2.89 21.78 13.85
CA LEU A 88 3.61 20.96 14.82
C LEU A 88 3.18 21.29 16.25
N ILE A 89 3.03 22.57 16.60
CA ILE A 89 2.48 23.00 17.90
C ILE A 89 1.05 22.50 18.06
N LEU A 90 0.22 22.64 17.02
CA LEU A 90 -1.17 22.18 17.02
C LEU A 90 -1.23 20.67 17.24
N LEU A 91 -0.45 19.89 16.51
CA LEU A 91 -0.32 18.44 16.69
C LEU A 91 0.19 18.08 18.09
N PHE A 92 1.15 18.83 18.63
CA PHE A 92 1.66 18.59 19.97
C PHE A 92 0.62 18.91 21.04
N ALA A 93 -0.24 19.90 20.83
CA ALA A 93 -1.37 20.18 21.71
C ALA A 93 -2.49 19.12 21.56
N LEU A 94 -2.80 18.72 20.32
CA LEU A 94 -3.78 17.68 20.01
C LEU A 94 -3.27 16.27 20.34
N ARG A 95 -1.97 16.07 20.57
CA ARG A 95 -1.39 14.74 20.84
C ARG A 95 -2.11 14.01 21.97
N LYS A 96 -2.44 14.75 23.03
CA LYS A 96 -3.12 14.19 24.21
C LYS A 96 -4.60 13.89 23.95
N LYS A 97 -5.23 14.59 23.01
CA LYS A 97 -6.69 14.55 22.81
C LYS A 97 -7.13 13.76 21.58
N VAL A 98 -6.30 13.67 20.53
CA VAL A 98 -6.66 13.09 19.23
C VAL A 98 -5.72 11.96 18.82
N ILE A 99 -4.39 12.14 18.92
CA ILE A 99 -3.43 11.13 18.43
C ILE A 99 -3.48 9.84 19.27
N VAL A 100 -3.48 9.96 20.59
CA VAL A 100 -3.55 8.80 21.51
C VAL A 100 -4.85 7.98 21.31
N PRO A 101 -6.06 8.57 21.31
CA PRO A 101 -7.28 7.79 21.09
C PRO A 101 -7.42 7.29 19.65
N MET A 102 -6.97 8.02 18.62
CA MET A 102 -7.07 7.56 17.22
C MET A 102 -6.17 6.36 16.94
N ILE A 103 -4.91 6.37 17.40
CA ILE A 103 -4.03 5.20 17.27
C ILE A 103 -4.59 4.02 18.07
N ARG A 104 -5.10 4.26 19.29
CA ARG A 104 -5.75 3.22 20.10
C ARG A 104 -6.97 2.62 19.37
N ASN A 105 -7.82 3.43 18.75
CA ASN A 105 -8.99 2.94 18.02
C ASN A 105 -8.61 2.17 16.74
N MET A 106 -7.59 2.62 16.00
CA MET A 106 -7.10 1.91 14.81
C MET A 106 -6.49 0.55 15.17
N ILE A 107 -5.76 0.46 16.29
CA ILE A 107 -5.18 -0.81 16.76
C ILE A 107 -6.28 -1.74 17.26
N ILE A 108 -7.24 -1.25 18.05
CA ILE A 108 -8.35 -2.07 18.57
C ILE A 108 -9.22 -2.61 17.44
N SER A 109 -9.54 -1.79 16.43
CA SER A 109 -10.34 -2.24 15.28
C SER A 109 -9.65 -3.36 14.49
N LYS A 110 -8.33 -3.30 14.33
CA LYS A 110 -7.57 -4.35 13.62
C LYS A 110 -7.38 -5.64 14.41
N VAL A 111 -7.51 -5.59 15.74
CA VAL A 111 -7.34 -6.76 16.62
C VAL A 111 -8.67 -7.49 16.85
N TYR A 112 -9.80 -6.80 16.68
CA TYR A 112 -11.13 -7.35 16.87
C TYR A 112 -11.85 -7.72 15.55
N GLU A 113 -11.17 -7.60 14.41
CA GLU A 113 -11.56 -8.24 13.13
C GLU A 113 -10.90 -9.61 12.96
#